data_AF-A0A947S1R8-F1
#
_entry.id   AF-A0A947S1R8-F1
#
_cell.length_a   1.000
_cell.length_b   1.000
_cell.length_c   1.000
_cell.angle_alpha   90.00
_cell.angle_beta   90.00
_cell.angle_gamma   90.00
#
_symmetry.space_group_name_H-M   'P 1'
#
loop_
_entity.id
_entity.type
_entity.pdbx_description
1 polymer ?
#
loop_
_entity_poly.entity_id
_entity_poly.type
_entity_poly.pdbx_seq_one_letter_code
_entity_poly.pdbx_strand_id
1 'polypeptide(L)'
;MKKILPNKVLPAARRGFTLIELLIVMAIIGILASIGLVSFRSSQAKARDAQRKSDLSQMQRALEAYFNDKGEYPEVDSLPLAGDEWIDTDVDDGTLYMKSFPADPKSYTYLYERPTTTSYEIYAYLENLSDGSITACVVDSGKDCSAPGDCNYGVASGNLNICN
;
A
#
# COMPACT_ATOMS: atom_id res chain seq x y z
N MET A 1 9.59 -88.30 -5.95
CA MET A 1 10.07 -87.01 -5.41
C MET A 1 9.64 -85.89 -6.36
N LYS A 2 8.82 -84.94 -5.90
CA LYS A 2 8.27 -83.84 -6.71
C LYS A 2 9.17 -82.60 -6.50
N LYS A 3 9.95 -82.21 -7.50
CA LYS A 3 10.82 -81.01 -7.44
C LYS A 3 9.93 -79.76 -7.45
N ILE A 4 10.02 -78.95 -6.39
CA ILE A 4 9.36 -77.64 -6.30
C ILE A 4 10.19 -76.64 -7.11
N LEU A 5 9.58 -75.96 -8.09
CA LEU A 5 10.23 -74.90 -8.86
C LEU A 5 10.18 -73.57 -8.09
N PRO A 6 11.28 -72.79 -8.03
CA PRO A 6 11.30 -71.53 -7.30
C PRO A 6 10.44 -70.46 -7.98
N ASN A 7 9.66 -69.74 -7.17
CA ASN A 7 8.82 -68.64 -7.62
C ASN A 7 9.71 -67.45 -8.03
N LYS A 8 9.83 -67.16 -9.34
CA LYS A 8 10.50 -65.95 -9.84
C LYS A 8 9.57 -64.76 -9.64
N VAL A 9 9.82 -63.96 -8.61
CA VAL A 9 9.23 -62.62 -8.49
C VAL A 9 9.86 -61.74 -9.59
N LEU A 10 9.06 -61.38 -10.60
CA LEU A 10 9.52 -60.51 -11.68
C LEU A 10 9.72 -59.08 -11.14
N PRO A 11 10.86 -58.42 -11.42
CA PRO A 11 11.08 -57.04 -10.99
C PRO A 11 10.04 -56.12 -11.65
N ALA A 12 9.35 -55.32 -10.85
CA ALA A 12 8.45 -54.29 -11.36
C ALA A 12 9.24 -53.32 -12.24
N ALA A 13 8.82 -53.18 -13.50
CA ALA A 13 9.44 -52.23 -14.43
C ALA A 13 9.33 -50.81 -13.86
N ARG A 14 10.48 -50.19 -13.57
CA ARG A 14 10.53 -48.78 -13.18
C ARG A 14 10.13 -47.95 -14.40
N ARG A 15 8.90 -47.42 -14.39
CA ARG A 15 8.43 -46.48 -15.41
C ARG A 15 9.13 -45.14 -15.17
N GLY A 16 9.98 -44.72 -16.10
CA GLY A 16 10.56 -43.38 -16.12
C GLY A 16 9.64 -42.40 -16.84
N PHE A 17 9.73 -41.12 -16.50
CA PHE A 17 9.07 -40.06 -17.26
C PHE A 17 9.62 -40.00 -18.69
N THR A 18 8.72 -39.82 -19.65
CA THR A 18 9.06 -39.58 -21.05
C THR A 18 9.44 -38.11 -21.25
N LEU A 19 10.26 -37.83 -22.27
CA LEU A 19 10.64 -36.46 -22.63
C LEU A 19 9.43 -35.60 -23.00
N ILE A 20 8.41 -36.21 -23.63
CA ILE A 20 7.18 -35.51 -24.01
C ILE A 20 6.33 -35.13 -22.80
N GLU A 21 6.27 -35.98 -21.76
CA GLU A 21 5.58 -35.65 -20.51
C GLU A 21 6.23 -34.46 -19.82
N LEU A 22 7.56 -34.41 -19.76
CA LEU A 22 8.27 -33.27 -19.18
C LEU A 22 8.07 -31.99 -20.01
N LEU A 23 8.03 -32.10 -21.34
CA LEU A 23 7.81 -30.98 -22.24
C LEU A 23 6.43 -30.35 -22.03
N ILE A 24 5.37 -31.16 -21.95
CA ILE A 24 4.01 -30.68 -21.72
C ILE A 24 3.91 -29.97 -20.35
N VAL A 25 4.57 -30.50 -19.31
CA VAL A 25 4.56 -29.88 -17.98
C VAL A 25 5.19 -28.48 -18.00
N MET A 26 6.35 -28.32 -18.64
CA MET A 26 6.99 -27.01 -18.77
C MET A 26 6.13 -26.02 -19.57
N ALA A 27 5.43 -26.50 -20.61
CA ALA A 27 4.50 -25.68 -21.37
C ALA A 27 3.34 -25.16 -20.51
N ILE A 28 2.72 -26.03 -19.69
CA ILE A 28 1.64 -25.65 -18.78
C ILE A 28 2.13 -24.67 -17.71
N ILE A 29 3.29 -24.92 -17.10
CA ILE A 29 3.88 -24.02 -16.10
C ILE A 29 4.14 -22.64 -16.72
N GLY A 30 4.64 -22.57 -17.96
CA GLY A 30 4.87 -21.31 -18.67
C GLY A 30 3.59 -20.50 -18.85
N ILE A 31 2.49 -21.14 -19.25
CA ILE A 31 1.18 -20.49 -19.40
C ILE A 31 0.69 -19.96 -18.04
N LEU A 32 0.68 -20.80 -17.01
CA LEU A 32 0.22 -20.39 -15.67
C LEU A 32 1.07 -19.27 -15.06
N ALA A 33 2.39 -19.33 -15.23
CA ALA A 33 3.31 -18.31 -14.74
C ALA A 33 3.05 -16.94 -15.37
N SER A 34 2.75 -16.90 -16.68
CA SER A 34 2.45 -15.65 -17.39
C SER A 34 1.22 -14.92 -16.82
N ILE A 35 0.15 -15.66 -16.54
CA ILE A 35 -1.10 -15.11 -15.96
C ILE A 35 -0.88 -14.70 -14.50
N GLY A 36 -0.14 -15.52 -13.75
CA GLY A 36 0.17 -15.28 -12.34
C GLY A 36 0.89 -13.95 -12.12
N LEU A 37 1.83 -13.57 -13.00
CA LEU A 37 2.60 -12.34 -12.85
C LEU A 37 1.73 -11.07 -12.96
N VAL A 38 0.76 -11.04 -13.87
CA VAL A 38 -0.15 -9.88 -14.04
C VAL A 38 -1.04 -9.72 -12.80
N SER A 39 -1.62 -10.82 -12.33
CA SER A 39 -2.46 -10.83 -11.12
C SER A 39 -1.66 -10.37 -9.89
N PHE A 40 -0.44 -10.86 -9.73
CA PHE A 40 0.44 -10.49 -8.63
C PHE A 40 0.78 -9.00 -8.61
N ARG A 41 1.07 -8.38 -9.76
CA ARG A 41 1.33 -6.94 -9.86
C ARG A 41 0.12 -6.11 -9.44
N SER A 42 -1.09 -6.50 -9.88
CA SER A 42 -2.33 -5.82 -9.48
C SER A 42 -2.60 -5.95 -7.98
N SER A 43 -2.38 -7.13 -7.40
CA SER A 43 -2.52 -7.35 -5.95
C SER A 43 -1.55 -6.48 -5.14
N GLN A 44 -0.31 -6.33 -5.61
CA GLN A 44 0.66 -5.46 -4.95
C GLN A 44 0.25 -3.97 -5.01
N ALA A 45 -0.28 -3.50 -6.13
CA ALA A 45 -0.78 -2.13 -6.24
C ALA A 45 -1.92 -1.87 -5.24
N LYS A 46 -2.89 -2.78 -5.17
CA LYS A 46 -3.99 -2.70 -4.19
C LYS A 46 -3.52 -2.70 -2.74
N ALA A 47 -2.50 -3.51 -2.41
CA ALA A 47 -1.92 -3.52 -1.07
C ALA A 47 -1.26 -2.18 -0.71
N ARG A 48 -0.55 -1.55 -1.66
CA ARG A 48 0.03 -0.22 -1.47
C ARG A 48 -1.03 0.87 -1.36
N ASP A 49 -2.09 0.80 -2.14
CA ASP A 49 -3.21 1.75 -2.02
C ASP A 49 -3.94 1.62 -0.68
N ALA A 50 -4.14 0.40 -0.18
CA ALA A 50 -4.68 0.16 1.15
C ALA A 50 -3.77 0.73 2.25
N GLN A 51 -2.45 0.59 2.09
CA GLN A 51 -1.46 1.20 2.98
C GLN A 51 -1.59 2.73 2.99
N ARG A 52 -1.60 3.38 1.81
CA ARG A 52 -1.76 4.84 1.68
C ARG A 52 -3.02 5.35 2.37
N LYS A 53 -4.16 4.66 2.18
CA LYS A 53 -5.42 5.00 2.86
C LYS A 53 -5.31 4.87 4.38
N SER A 54 -4.66 3.82 4.86
CA SER A 54 -4.40 3.62 6.28
C SER A 54 -3.49 4.72 6.85
N ASP A 55 -2.46 5.11 6.11
CA ASP A 55 -1.51 6.16 6.50
C ASP A 55 -2.21 7.51 6.62
N LEU A 56 -3.05 7.87 5.65
CA LEU A 56 -3.86 9.08 5.72
C LEU A 56 -4.83 9.05 6.91
N SER A 57 -5.47 7.91 7.19
CA SER A 57 -6.34 7.79 8.38
C SER A 57 -5.58 7.91 9.70
N GLN A 58 -4.34 7.43 9.76
CA GLN A 58 -3.48 7.59 10.95
C GLN A 58 -3.04 9.05 11.12
N MET A 59 -2.60 9.69 10.04
CA MET A 59 -2.28 11.12 10.05
C MET A 59 -3.49 11.97 10.46
N GLN A 60 -4.68 11.64 9.95
CA GLN A 60 -5.94 12.29 10.34
C GLN A 60 -6.12 12.25 11.86
N ARG A 61 -6.02 11.07 12.48
CA ARG A 61 -6.16 10.93 13.95
C ARG A 61 -5.10 11.71 14.72
N ALA A 62 -3.86 11.73 14.24
CA ALA A 62 -2.78 12.48 14.86
C ALA A 62 -3.01 14.00 14.76
N LEU A 63 -3.49 14.49 13.61
CA LEU A 63 -3.86 15.89 13.39
C LEU A 63 -5.02 16.32 14.30
N GLU A 64 -6.06 15.50 14.41
CA GLU A 64 -7.18 15.78 15.33
C GLU A 64 -6.72 15.77 16.80
N ALA A 65 -5.81 14.87 17.17
CA ALA A 65 -5.22 14.85 18.51
C ALA A 65 -4.41 16.13 18.78
N TYR A 66 -3.56 16.55 17.85
CA TYR A 66 -2.80 17.80 17.94
C TYR A 66 -3.73 19.02 18.08
N PHE A 67 -4.82 19.07 17.30
CA PHE A 67 -5.81 20.14 17.39
C PHE A 67 -6.49 20.20 18.76
N ASN A 68 -6.82 19.04 19.36
CA ASN A 68 -7.41 19.00 20.69
C ASN A 68 -6.49 19.58 21.77
N ASP A 69 -5.18 19.45 21.60
CA ASP A 69 -4.19 19.91 22.58
C ASP A 69 -3.76 21.37 22.34
N LYS A 70 -3.63 21.80 21.09
CA LYS A 70 -3.11 23.14 20.72
C LYS A 70 -4.19 24.13 20.28
N GLY A 71 -5.39 23.66 19.95
CA GLY A 71 -6.48 24.48 19.42
C GLY A 71 -6.31 24.91 17.95
N GLU A 72 -5.25 24.44 17.28
CA GLU A 72 -4.96 24.68 15.87
C GLU A 72 -4.20 23.49 15.26
N TYR A 73 -4.24 23.37 13.94
CA TYR A 73 -3.47 22.38 13.19
C TYR A 73 -2.03 22.86 12.97
N PRO A 74 -1.06 21.91 12.93
CA PRO A 74 0.36 22.20 12.80
C PRO A 74 0.66 22.93 11.49
N GLU A 75 1.66 23.81 11.51
CA GLU A 75 2.18 24.40 10.28
C GLU A 75 2.84 23.33 9.42
N VAL A 76 2.85 23.50 8.09
CA VAL A 76 3.39 22.51 7.15
C VAL A 76 4.85 22.15 7.50
N ASP A 77 5.66 23.17 7.85
CA ASP A 77 7.07 23.01 8.20
C ASP A 77 7.30 22.38 9.58
N SER A 78 6.25 22.23 10.40
CA SER A 78 6.32 21.62 11.74
C SER A 78 5.98 20.13 11.73
N LEU A 79 5.59 19.57 10.57
CA LEU A 79 5.37 18.13 10.44
C LEU A 79 6.71 17.37 10.42
N PRO A 80 6.77 16.19 11.06
CA PRO A 80 7.96 15.37 11.02
C PRO A 80 8.27 14.84 9.63
N LEU A 81 9.53 14.48 9.41
CA LEU A 81 9.92 13.74 8.21
C LEU A 81 9.44 12.30 8.29
N ALA A 82 9.25 11.68 7.13
CA ALA A 82 8.82 10.30 7.06
C ALA A 82 9.81 9.35 7.79
N GLY A 83 9.27 8.52 8.68
CA GLY A 83 10.02 7.63 9.56
C GLY A 83 10.15 8.15 11.00
N ASP A 84 10.12 9.47 11.20
CA ASP A 84 10.34 10.08 12.51
C ASP A 84 9.09 10.07 13.39
N GLU A 85 9.29 10.18 14.71
CA GLU A 85 8.20 10.34 15.67
C GLU A 85 7.60 11.76 15.58
N TRP A 86 6.27 11.85 15.67
CA TRP A 86 5.60 13.12 15.89
C TRP A 86 5.38 13.33 17.38
N ILE A 87 6.29 14.08 17.99
CA ILE A 87 6.26 14.43 19.41
C ILE A 87 6.29 15.95 19.57
N ASP A 88 5.42 16.47 20.43
CA ASP A 88 5.48 17.86 20.89
C ASP A 88 6.37 17.93 22.13
N THR A 89 7.52 18.57 21.98
CA THR A 89 8.55 18.69 23.02
C THR A 89 8.37 19.91 23.92
N ASP A 90 7.34 20.73 23.69
CA ASP A 90 7.12 21.96 24.47
C ASP A 90 6.44 21.70 25.83
N VAL A 91 6.13 20.43 26.12
CA VAL A 91 5.55 19.97 27.38
C VAL A 91 6.51 19.03 28.12
N ASP A 92 6.54 19.11 29.46
CA ASP A 92 7.57 18.49 30.33
C ASP A 92 7.73 16.95 30.18
N ASP A 93 6.75 16.25 29.61
CA ASP A 93 6.79 14.78 29.36
C ASP A 93 6.69 14.41 27.86
N GLY A 94 6.56 15.41 26.98
CA GLY A 94 6.34 15.23 25.55
C GLY A 94 4.98 14.59 25.20
N THR A 95 4.21 15.21 24.30
CA THR A 95 2.99 14.56 23.79
C THR A 95 3.28 13.83 22.48
N LEU A 96 3.17 12.50 22.49
CA LEU A 96 3.33 11.67 21.29
C LEU A 96 2.01 11.59 20.52
N TYR A 97 1.95 12.23 19.36
CA TYR A 97 0.78 12.16 18.46
C TYR A 97 0.86 10.98 17.49
N MET A 98 2.08 10.62 17.07
CA MET A 98 2.28 9.50 16.16
C MET A 98 3.69 8.93 16.30
N LYS A 99 3.80 7.59 16.38
CA LYS A 99 5.08 6.90 16.56
C LYS A 99 5.97 6.90 15.31
N SER A 100 5.39 6.99 14.13
CA SER A 100 6.18 7.06 12.89
C SER A 100 5.38 7.78 11.84
N PHE A 101 5.93 8.89 11.32
CA PHE A 101 5.32 9.62 10.23
C PHE A 101 5.42 8.80 8.94
N PRO A 102 4.28 8.50 8.28
CA PRO A 102 4.28 7.51 7.23
C PRO A 102 5.00 8.01 5.97
N ALA A 103 5.78 7.12 5.35
CA ALA A 103 6.33 7.32 4.02
C ALA A 103 5.43 6.63 3.00
N ASP A 104 5.27 7.21 1.81
CA ASP A 104 4.62 6.47 0.72
C ASP A 104 5.39 5.17 0.43
N PRO A 105 4.72 4.04 0.16
CA PRO A 105 5.39 2.78 -0.17
C PRO A 105 6.17 2.80 -1.50
N LYS A 106 6.11 3.89 -2.26
CA LYS A 106 6.87 4.17 -3.48
C LYS A 106 7.68 5.47 -3.32
N SER A 107 7.94 6.18 -4.41
CA SER A 107 8.73 7.42 -4.43
C SER A 107 7.84 8.66 -4.42
N TYR A 108 6.59 8.52 -4.01
CA TYR A 108 5.66 9.65 -3.86
C TYR A 108 5.77 10.25 -2.46
N THR A 109 5.19 11.42 -2.29
CA THR A 109 5.12 12.11 -1.00
C THR A 109 3.66 12.40 -0.69
N TYR A 110 3.25 12.20 0.57
CA TYR A 110 1.95 12.67 1.04
C TYR A 110 1.99 14.19 1.13
N LEU A 111 0.97 14.83 0.58
CA LEU A 111 0.88 16.28 0.63
C LEU A 111 -0.04 16.67 1.78
N TYR A 112 0.45 17.57 2.64
CA TYR A 112 -0.33 18.19 3.69
C TYR A 112 -0.49 19.68 3.39
N GLU A 113 -1.72 20.15 3.50
CA GLU A 113 -2.06 21.55 3.35
C GLU A 113 -2.87 22.03 4.53
N ARG A 114 -2.57 23.28 4.93
CA ARG A 114 -3.30 23.97 5.99
C ARG A 114 -3.91 25.26 5.43
N PRO A 115 -5.12 25.20 4.84
CA PRO A 115 -5.80 26.41 4.35
C PRO A 115 -6.08 27.44 5.45
N THR A 116 -6.40 26.97 6.67
CA THR A 116 -6.63 27.81 7.85
C THR A 116 -6.02 27.15 9.09
N THR A 117 -5.83 27.88 10.18
CA THR A 117 -5.35 27.29 11.46
C THR A 117 -6.27 26.19 11.98
N THR A 118 -7.54 26.18 11.58
CA THR A 118 -8.56 25.23 12.03
C THR A 118 -9.01 24.26 10.94
N SER A 119 -8.27 24.16 9.83
CA SER A 119 -8.60 23.22 8.76
C SER A 119 -7.36 22.68 8.06
N TYR A 120 -7.36 21.38 7.75
CA TYR A 120 -6.32 20.75 6.95
C TYR A 120 -6.91 19.89 5.84
N GLU A 121 -6.05 19.60 4.88
CA GLU A 121 -6.27 18.64 3.80
C GLU A 121 -4.99 17.80 3.63
N ILE A 122 -5.15 16.48 3.57
CA ILE A 122 -4.06 15.53 3.31
C ILE A 122 -4.37 14.74 2.05
N TYR A 123 -3.38 14.59 1.18
CA TYR A 123 -3.54 14.03 -0.15
C TYR A 123 -2.52 12.92 -0.44
N ALA A 124 -2.94 11.95 -1.25
CA ALA A 124 -2.12 10.84 -1.74
C ALA A 124 -2.45 10.48 -3.19
N TYR A 125 -1.51 9.78 -3.84
CA TYR A 125 -1.70 9.18 -5.15
C TYR A 125 -1.92 7.66 -5.03
N LEU A 126 -3.10 7.20 -5.42
CA LEU A 126 -3.45 5.79 -5.53
C LEU A 126 -3.17 5.28 -6.94
N GLU A 127 -2.59 4.08 -7.05
CA GLU A 127 -2.26 3.44 -8.32
C GLU A 127 -3.51 2.91 -9.04
N ASN A 128 -4.53 2.52 -8.28
CA ASN A 128 -5.80 2.04 -8.82
C ASN A 128 -6.84 3.15 -8.98
N LEU A 129 -6.94 3.71 -10.19
CA LEU A 129 -7.90 4.76 -10.54
C LEU A 129 -9.38 4.33 -10.46
N SER A 130 -9.66 3.02 -10.34
CA SER A 130 -11.03 2.49 -10.25
C SER A 130 -11.51 2.31 -8.80
N ASP A 131 -10.71 2.67 -7.80
CA ASP A 131 -11.13 2.63 -6.40
C ASP A 131 -12.13 3.77 -6.13
N GLY A 132 -13.35 3.44 -5.69
CA GLY A 132 -14.56 4.28 -5.79
C GLY A 132 -14.63 5.55 -4.93
N SER A 133 -13.51 6.18 -4.58
CA SER A 133 -13.43 7.47 -3.89
C SER A 133 -12.86 8.59 -4.76
N ILE A 134 -12.59 8.30 -6.04
CA ILE A 134 -11.75 9.10 -6.96
C ILE A 134 -12.61 9.92 -7.93
N THR A 135 -13.34 10.94 -7.49
CA THR A 135 -14.02 11.84 -8.46
C THR A 135 -14.19 13.29 -8.03
N ALA A 136 -13.50 13.80 -7.02
CA ALA A 136 -13.73 15.19 -6.64
C ALA A 136 -12.52 15.97 -6.18
N CYS A 137 -11.30 15.56 -6.52
CA CYS A 137 -10.12 16.40 -6.28
C CYS A 137 -9.10 16.20 -7.39
N VAL A 138 -9.43 16.63 -8.60
CA VAL A 138 -8.38 17.07 -9.52
C VAL A 138 -7.88 18.37 -8.90
N VAL A 139 -6.77 18.32 -8.16
CA VAL A 139 -6.12 19.53 -7.63
C VAL A 139 -5.56 20.26 -8.83
N ASP A 140 -6.41 21.04 -9.49
CA ASP A 140 -6.04 21.85 -10.64
C ASP A 140 -4.88 22.76 -10.20
N SER A 141 -3.73 22.61 -10.86
CA SER A 141 -2.60 23.55 -10.86
C SER A 141 -1.63 23.52 -9.65
N GLY A 142 -0.81 22.47 -9.55
CA GLY A 142 0.55 22.62 -9.00
C GLY A 142 0.76 22.26 -7.52
N LYS A 143 -0.13 21.45 -6.94
CA LYS A 143 0.09 20.83 -5.64
C LYS A 143 0.74 19.45 -5.84
N ASP A 144 2.00 19.30 -5.43
CA ASP A 144 2.83 18.14 -5.81
C ASP A 144 2.50 16.87 -4.98
N CYS A 145 1.90 15.87 -5.63
CA CYS A 145 2.04 14.43 -5.31
C CYS A 145 3.00 13.78 -6.34
N SER A 146 4.12 14.46 -6.60
CA SER A 146 4.97 14.61 -7.80
C SER A 146 5.00 13.55 -8.96
N ALA A 147 3.82 13.01 -9.36
CA ALA A 147 3.38 12.60 -10.71
C ALA A 147 3.35 11.08 -11.11
N PRO A 148 2.27 10.58 -11.78
CA PRO A 148 1.50 11.32 -12.79
C PRO A 148 0.11 11.81 -12.36
N GLY A 149 -0.02 13.15 -12.32
CA GLY A 149 -1.13 13.88 -12.92
C GLY A 149 -2.23 14.43 -12.03
N ASP A 150 -2.15 14.21 -10.72
CA ASP A 150 -2.78 14.94 -9.60
C ASP A 150 -2.98 13.96 -8.44
N CYS A 151 -2.94 14.44 -7.20
CA CYS A 151 -3.35 13.62 -6.06
C CYS A 151 -4.80 13.16 -6.31
N ASN A 152 -5.09 11.87 -6.21
CA ASN A 152 -6.41 11.32 -6.59
C ASN A 152 -7.21 10.79 -5.38
N TYR A 153 -6.66 10.94 -4.17
CA TYR A 153 -7.30 10.60 -2.92
C TYR A 153 -6.88 11.61 -1.86
N GLY A 154 -7.82 12.02 -1.01
CA GLY A 154 -7.53 12.92 0.09
C GLY A 154 -8.52 12.75 1.24
N VAL A 155 -8.15 13.30 2.37
CA VAL A 155 -8.96 13.41 3.59
C VAL A 155 -8.81 14.83 4.12
N ALA A 156 -9.88 15.43 4.61
CA ALA A 156 -9.84 16.77 5.19
C ALA A 156 -10.46 16.78 6.59
N SER A 157 -10.20 17.86 7.34
CA SER A 157 -10.86 18.15 8.61
C SER A 157 -12.39 18.14 8.46
N GLY A 158 -13.12 17.73 9.51
CA GLY A 158 -14.54 17.34 9.48
C GLY A 158 -15.58 18.36 8.99
N ASN A 159 -15.18 19.56 8.58
CA ASN A 159 -16.06 20.63 8.06
C ASN A 159 -15.68 21.13 6.65
N LEU A 160 -14.67 20.54 6.00
CA LEU A 160 -14.31 20.89 4.63
C LEU A 160 -14.81 19.81 3.67
N ASN A 161 -15.48 20.25 2.60
CA ASN A 161 -15.56 19.43 1.40
C ASN A 161 -14.20 19.53 0.73
N ILE A 162 -13.55 18.39 0.52
CA ILE A 162 -12.29 18.34 -0.22
C ILE A 162 -12.59 18.89 -1.63
N CYS A 163 -11.86 19.95 -2.03
CA CYS A 163 -11.92 20.57 -3.36
C CYS A 163 -13.25 21.26 -3.73
N ASN A 164 -13.60 22.30 -2.98
CA ASN A 164 -14.66 23.26 -3.30
C ASN A 164 -14.09 24.61 -3.78
#